data_AF-A0A1V6B751-F1
#
_entry.id   AF-A0A1V6B751-F1
#
_cell.length_a   1.000
_cell.length_b   1.000
_cell.length_c   1.000
_cell.angle_alpha   90.00
_cell.angle_beta   90.00
_cell.angle_gamma   90.00
#
_symmetry.space_group_name_H-M   'P 1'
#
loop_
_entity.id
_entity.type
_entity.pdbx_description
1 polymer ?
#
loop_
_entity_poly.entity_id
_entity_poly.type
_entity_poly.pdbx_seq_one_letter_code
_entity_poly.pdbx_strand_id
1 'polypeptide(L)'
;MVKKLRIRLRSNSITLIVIMLISSTFSSFAQSAKPVALSKCWVKTDSLIIKELTKEELAAWVDHPPFRLHCDNDKNYHLKFYEFTMLTLNPFENKSFGVGDSTMIPILARKAIDRLKNGDTVILKGVEITGDENSEVEKLPTLSFKIVEKEPQK
;
A
#
# COMPACT_ATOMS: atom_id res chain seq x y z
N MET A 1 7.36 84.00 37.95
CA MET A 1 6.52 83.19 38.86
C MET A 1 5.74 82.18 38.04
N VAL A 2 5.64 80.95 38.55
CA VAL A 2 5.32 79.68 37.88
C VAL A 2 3.92 79.62 37.23
N LYS A 3 3.81 79.04 36.02
CA LYS A 3 2.88 77.92 35.75
C LYS A 3 3.11 77.27 34.37
N LYS A 4 3.57 76.01 34.42
CA LYS A 4 3.56 75.01 33.33
C LYS A 4 2.13 74.81 32.81
N LEU A 5 1.97 74.68 31.49
CA LEU A 5 0.72 74.19 30.91
C LEU A 5 0.97 73.18 29.77
N ARG A 6 0.80 71.91 30.16
CA ARG A 6 0.26 70.73 29.46
C ARG A 6 0.67 70.44 28.01
N ILE A 7 1.40 69.33 27.90
CA ILE A 7 1.51 68.42 26.76
C ILE A 7 0.12 68.05 26.22
N ARG A 8 -0.06 68.16 24.89
CA ARG A 8 -0.99 67.32 24.13
C ARG A 8 -0.21 66.64 23.00
N LEU A 9 -0.06 65.32 23.14
CA LEU A 9 0.30 64.38 22.08
C LEU A 9 -0.66 64.58 20.89
N ARG A 10 -0.11 64.91 19.72
CA ARG A 10 -0.70 64.58 18.41
C ARG A 10 0.26 63.54 17.81
N SER A 11 -0.03 62.24 17.92
CA SER A 11 -0.91 61.49 17.01
C SER A 11 -0.60 61.82 15.55
N ASN A 12 0.30 61.04 14.94
CA ASN A 12 -0.06 60.10 13.87
C ASN A 12 1.21 59.42 13.38
N SER A 13 1.62 58.39 14.13
CA SER A 13 2.62 57.39 13.74
C SER A 13 2.05 56.50 12.63
N ILE A 14 1.83 57.06 11.45
CA ILE A 14 1.34 56.34 10.25
C ILE A 14 2.41 56.43 9.17
N THR A 15 3.61 55.95 9.49
CA THR A 15 4.70 55.83 8.50
C THR A 15 5.61 54.66 8.86
N LEU A 16 5.05 53.56 9.35
CA LEU A 16 5.83 52.38 9.75
C LEU A 16 5.10 51.03 9.59
N ILE A 17 3.97 50.97 8.86
CA ILE A 17 3.19 49.72 8.69
C ILE A 17 2.76 49.52 7.23
N VAL A 18 3.67 49.70 6.27
CA VAL A 18 3.42 49.28 4.86
C VAL A 18 4.50 48.34 4.33
N ILE A 19 5.59 48.09 5.06
CA ILE A 19 6.69 47.22 4.63
C ILE A 19 6.58 45.79 5.20
N MET A 20 5.57 45.50 6.04
CA MET A 20 5.42 44.21 6.74
C MET A 20 4.27 43.36 6.16
N LEU A 21 4.16 43.25 4.84
CA LEU A 21 3.13 42.45 4.15
C LEU A 21 3.68 41.70 2.93
N ILE A 22 4.97 41.36 2.93
CA ILE A 22 5.59 40.47 1.93
C ILE A 22 6.35 39.37 2.68
N SER A 23 5.64 38.62 3.51
CA SER A 23 6.21 37.47 4.22
C SER A 23 5.32 36.26 4.00
N SER A 24 5.70 35.51 2.97
CA SER A 24 5.68 34.05 2.96
C SER A 24 4.35 33.35 3.30
N THR A 25 3.40 33.39 2.37
CA THR A 25 2.57 32.20 2.13
C THR A 25 3.24 31.39 1.03
N PHE A 26 4.31 30.68 1.39
CA PHE A 26 4.69 29.49 0.64
C PHE A 26 3.56 28.49 0.88
N SER A 27 2.56 28.50 0.00
CA SER A 27 1.71 27.34 -0.19
C SER A 27 2.64 26.25 -0.68
N SER A 28 3.17 25.44 0.24
CA SER A 28 3.68 24.14 -0.12
C SER A 28 2.52 23.43 -0.78
N PHE A 29 2.53 23.42 -2.11
CA PHE A 29 1.81 22.43 -2.88
C PHE A 29 2.30 21.10 -2.32
N ALA A 30 1.49 20.47 -1.47
CA ALA A 30 1.60 19.05 -1.21
C ALA A 30 1.61 18.44 -2.62
N GLN A 31 2.79 18.00 -3.07
CA GLN A 31 2.87 17.13 -4.21
C GLN A 31 1.97 15.97 -3.83
N SER A 32 0.75 15.97 -4.38
CA SER A 32 -0.05 14.76 -4.48
C SER A 32 0.90 13.78 -5.14
N ALA A 33 1.49 12.92 -4.31
CA ALA A 33 2.43 11.92 -4.76
C ALA A 33 1.66 11.18 -5.84
N LYS A 34 2.12 11.28 -7.09
CA LYS A 34 1.53 10.51 -8.18
C LYS A 34 1.47 9.08 -7.65
N PRO A 35 0.29 8.43 -7.63
CA PRO A 35 0.19 7.07 -7.12
C PRO A 35 1.27 6.29 -7.83
N VAL A 36 2.22 5.76 -7.04
CA VAL A 36 3.31 4.99 -7.60
C VAL A 36 2.61 3.85 -8.32
N ALA A 37 2.75 3.80 -9.65
CA ALA A 37 2.20 2.73 -10.44
C ALA A 37 3.04 1.48 -10.14
N LEU A 38 2.83 0.91 -8.95
CA LEU A 38 3.46 -0.30 -8.46
C LEU A 38 3.02 -1.41 -9.40
N SER A 39 3.94 -1.77 -10.29
CA SER A 39 3.64 -2.63 -11.42
C SER A 39 3.82 -4.10 -11.06
N LYS A 40 4.66 -4.37 -10.05
CA LYS A 40 5.04 -5.72 -9.62
C LYS A 40 5.16 -5.77 -8.10
N CYS A 41 4.41 -6.68 -7.50
CA CYS A 41 4.52 -7.03 -6.10
C CYS A 41 4.67 -8.54 -5.96
N TRP A 42 5.43 -8.95 -4.95
CA TRP A 42 5.76 -10.34 -4.62
C TRP A 42 5.28 -10.66 -3.23
N VAL A 43 5.05 -11.94 -2.97
CA VAL A 43 4.72 -12.45 -1.64
C VAL A 43 5.91 -12.23 -0.70
N LYS A 44 5.64 -11.73 0.49
CA LYS A 44 6.64 -11.59 1.55
C LYS A 44 6.23 -12.39 2.78
N THR A 45 7.13 -13.25 3.25
CA THR A 45 7.06 -13.87 4.58
C THR A 45 8.00 -13.11 5.53
N ASP A 46 8.08 -13.51 6.79
CA ASP A 46 8.93 -12.81 7.78
C ASP A 46 10.41 -12.77 7.41
N SER A 47 10.89 -13.74 6.62
CA SER A 47 12.31 -13.89 6.29
C SER A 47 12.64 -13.83 4.80
N LEU A 48 11.65 -13.91 3.90
CA LEU A 48 11.89 -14.08 2.46
C LEU A 48 10.93 -13.27 1.59
N ILE A 49 11.46 -12.76 0.48
CA ILE A 49 10.69 -12.23 -0.65
C ILE A 49 10.62 -13.34 -1.70
N ILE A 50 9.41 -13.79 -2.00
CA ILE A 50 9.15 -14.96 -2.82
C ILE A 50 8.74 -14.49 -4.22
N LYS A 51 9.70 -14.54 -5.15
CA LYS A 51 9.50 -14.05 -6.53
C LYS A 51 8.79 -15.06 -7.42
N GLU A 52 9.06 -16.33 -7.20
CA GLU A 52 8.37 -17.46 -7.81
C GLU A 52 7.72 -18.24 -6.68
N LEU A 53 6.42 -18.51 -6.80
CA LEU A 53 5.64 -18.98 -5.67
C LEU A 53 5.38 -20.47 -5.82
N THR A 54 5.88 -21.29 -4.90
CA THR A 54 5.44 -22.70 -4.86
C THR A 54 4.12 -22.82 -4.11
N LYS A 55 3.46 -23.97 -4.27
CA LYS A 55 2.22 -24.23 -3.56
C LYS A 55 2.42 -24.18 -2.04
N GLU A 56 3.51 -24.74 -1.55
CA GLU A 56 3.86 -24.79 -0.12
C GLU A 56 4.16 -23.39 0.43
N GLU A 57 4.82 -22.55 -0.37
CA GLU A 57 5.11 -21.16 -0.02
C GLU A 57 3.84 -20.31 0.00
N LEU A 58 2.94 -20.51 -0.97
CA LEU A 58 1.63 -19.88 -0.97
C LEU A 58 0.82 -20.31 0.25
N ALA A 59 0.78 -21.62 0.54
CA ALA A 59 0.09 -22.17 1.71
C ALA A 59 0.64 -21.57 3.01
N ALA A 60 1.97 -21.53 3.15
CA ALA A 60 2.63 -20.92 4.29
C ALA A 60 2.30 -19.43 4.42
N TRP A 61 2.26 -18.68 3.31
CA TRP A 61 1.91 -17.26 3.35
C TRP A 61 0.47 -17.03 3.81
N VAL A 62 -0.50 -17.80 3.30
CA VAL A 62 -1.91 -17.62 3.68
C VAL A 62 -2.24 -18.12 5.09
N ASP A 63 -1.40 -18.99 5.66
CA ASP A 63 -1.55 -19.51 7.02
C ASP A 63 -0.95 -18.58 8.09
N HIS A 64 -0.17 -17.56 7.69
CA HIS A 64 0.49 -16.63 8.60
C HIS A 64 0.11 -15.17 8.32
N PRO A 65 -1.14 -14.77 8.60
CA PRO A 65 -1.51 -13.36 8.60
C PRO A 65 -0.75 -12.56 9.69
N PRO A 66 -0.59 -11.23 9.53
CA PRO A 66 -1.15 -10.41 8.46
C PRO A 66 -0.36 -10.51 7.14
N PHE A 67 -1.08 -10.50 6.02
CA PHE A 67 -0.48 -10.71 4.71
C PHE A 67 0.36 -9.50 4.26
N ARG A 68 1.62 -9.78 3.90
CA ARG A 68 2.57 -8.76 3.43
C ARG A 68 2.97 -9.01 1.97
N LEU A 69 3.13 -7.91 1.26
CA LEU A 69 3.65 -7.85 -0.11
C LEU A 69 4.92 -6.99 -0.13
N HIS A 70 5.86 -7.37 -0.97
CA HIS A 70 7.04 -6.56 -1.30
C HIS A 70 6.91 -6.09 -2.74
N CYS A 71 6.99 -4.79 -3.01
CA CYS A 71 6.81 -4.25 -4.35
C CYS A 71 8.12 -3.71 -4.96
N ASP A 72 8.11 -3.47 -6.28
CA ASP A 72 9.25 -3.02 -7.08
C ASP A 72 9.95 -1.73 -6.59
N ASN A 73 9.29 -0.94 -5.74
CA ASN A 73 9.86 0.22 -5.07
C ASN A 73 10.68 -0.10 -3.80
N ASP A 74 10.99 -1.37 -3.57
CA ASP A 74 11.73 -1.89 -2.41
C ASP A 74 11.00 -1.68 -1.06
N LYS A 75 9.70 -1.37 -1.09
CA LYS A 75 8.86 -1.20 0.10
C LYS A 75 8.01 -2.43 0.38
N ASN A 76 7.68 -2.58 1.65
CA ASN A 76 6.76 -3.61 2.12
C ASN A 76 5.42 -2.98 2.43
N TYR A 77 4.36 -3.68 2.07
CA TYR A 77 3.00 -3.22 2.22
C TYR A 77 2.15 -4.30 2.88
N HIS A 78 1.19 -3.87 3.69
CA HIS A 78 0.15 -4.71 4.24
C HIS A 78 -0.97 -4.83 3.23
N LEU A 79 -1.33 -6.05 2.85
CA LEU A 79 -2.50 -6.34 2.04
C LEU A 79 -3.75 -6.20 2.90
N LYS A 80 -4.70 -5.33 2.52
CA LYS A 80 -5.90 -5.01 3.29
C LYS A 80 -7.17 -5.63 2.70
N PHE A 81 -7.26 -5.67 1.38
CA PHE A 81 -8.43 -6.21 0.68
C PHE A 81 -8.03 -6.78 -0.68
N TYR A 82 -8.70 -7.85 -1.10
CA TYR A 82 -8.53 -8.46 -2.42
C TYR A 82 -9.66 -9.45 -2.71
N GLU A 83 -9.95 -9.65 -4.00
CA GLU A 83 -10.69 -10.82 -4.48
C GLU A 83 -9.71 -11.93 -4.87
N PHE A 84 -9.94 -13.14 -4.35
CA PHE A 84 -9.07 -14.29 -4.57
C PHE A 84 -9.63 -15.18 -5.69
N THR A 85 -8.86 -15.34 -6.77
CA THR A 85 -9.20 -16.18 -7.92
C THR A 85 -8.08 -17.17 -8.18
N MET A 86 -8.42 -18.38 -8.65
CA MET A 86 -7.44 -19.33 -9.19
C MET A 86 -7.76 -19.66 -10.64
N LEU A 87 -6.71 -19.70 -11.45
CA LEU A 87 -6.73 -20.21 -12.82
C LEU A 87 -5.96 -21.53 -12.84
N THR A 88 -6.68 -22.64 -12.99
CA THR A 88 -6.06 -23.95 -13.21
C THR A 88 -5.94 -24.24 -14.69
N LEU A 89 -4.88 -24.92 -15.12
CA LEU A 89 -4.67 -25.24 -16.54
C LEU A 89 -5.27 -26.60 -16.95
N ASN A 90 -5.32 -27.58 -16.05
CA ASN A 90 -5.83 -28.92 -16.36
C ASN A 90 -6.65 -29.54 -15.19
N PRO A 91 -8.00 -29.55 -15.28
CA PRO A 91 -8.80 -28.92 -16.33
C PRO A 91 -8.63 -27.39 -16.32
N PHE A 92 -8.88 -26.75 -17.47
CA PHE A 92 -8.90 -25.30 -17.54
C PHE A 92 -10.11 -24.77 -16.78
N GLU A 93 -9.88 -24.13 -15.62
CA GLU A 93 -10.93 -23.56 -14.79
C GLU A 93 -10.46 -22.21 -14.25
N ASN A 94 -11.32 -21.19 -14.37
CA ASN A 94 -11.10 -19.89 -13.76
C ASN A 94 -12.15 -19.68 -12.68
N LYS A 95 -11.76 -19.80 -11.41
CA LYS A 95 -12.68 -19.82 -10.27
C LYS A 95 -12.38 -18.70 -9.29
N SER A 96 -13.39 -17.85 -9.07
CA SER A 96 -13.37 -16.89 -7.97
C SER A 96 -13.81 -17.59 -6.68
N PHE A 97 -13.10 -17.32 -5.59
CA PHE A 97 -13.38 -17.85 -4.26
C PHE A 97 -13.94 -16.80 -3.30
N GLY A 98 -14.10 -15.55 -3.76
CA GLY A 98 -14.62 -14.44 -2.97
C GLY A 98 -13.53 -13.48 -2.50
N VAL A 99 -13.86 -12.69 -1.48
CA VAL A 99 -13.00 -11.61 -0.95
C VAL A 99 -12.25 -12.06 0.30
N GLY A 100 -11.00 -11.64 0.42
CA GLY A 100 -10.21 -11.74 1.64
C GLY A 100 -9.82 -10.36 2.16
N ASP A 101 -9.31 -10.34 3.38
CA ASP A 101 -8.80 -9.16 4.07
C ASP A 101 -7.37 -9.39 4.57
N SER A 102 -6.87 -8.46 5.40
CA SER A 102 -5.52 -8.52 5.96
C SER A 102 -5.21 -9.75 6.79
N THR A 103 -6.24 -10.45 7.28
CA THR A 103 -6.11 -11.57 8.22
C THR A 103 -6.67 -12.88 7.69
N MET A 104 -7.47 -12.84 6.63
CA MET A 104 -8.20 -14.02 6.16
C MET A 104 -8.26 -14.09 4.63
N ILE A 105 -7.98 -15.27 4.09
CA ILE A 105 -8.39 -15.66 2.73
C ILE A 105 -9.73 -16.42 2.80
N PRO A 106 -10.54 -16.46 1.72
CA PRO A 106 -11.73 -17.30 1.68
C PRO A 106 -11.43 -18.77 2.01
N ILE A 107 -12.21 -19.38 2.90
CA ILE A 107 -11.98 -20.77 3.39
C ILE A 107 -11.87 -21.79 2.25
N LEU A 108 -12.70 -21.64 1.21
CA LEU A 108 -12.66 -22.51 0.04
C LEU A 108 -11.40 -22.31 -0.82
N ALA A 109 -10.87 -21.09 -0.86
CA ALA A 109 -9.59 -20.82 -1.51
C ALA A 109 -8.46 -21.56 -0.79
N ARG A 110 -8.42 -21.50 0.55
CA ARG A 110 -7.37 -22.18 1.33
C ARG A 110 -7.29 -23.67 1.03
N LYS A 111 -8.45 -24.34 0.97
CA LYS A 111 -8.54 -25.77 0.63
C LYS A 111 -8.16 -26.06 -0.83
N ALA A 112 -8.41 -25.12 -1.73
CA ALA A 112 -8.05 -25.27 -3.13
C ALA A 112 -6.55 -25.13 -3.38
N ILE A 113 -5.82 -24.38 -2.53
CA ILE A 113 -4.36 -24.21 -2.64
C ILE A 113 -3.66 -25.57 -2.68
N ASP A 114 -4.06 -26.51 -1.82
CA ASP A 114 -3.42 -27.84 -1.70
C ASP A 114 -3.47 -28.65 -3.02
N ARG A 115 -4.39 -28.29 -3.92
CA ARG A 115 -4.62 -28.95 -5.21
C ARG A 115 -3.94 -28.25 -6.40
N LEU A 116 -3.34 -27.08 -6.18
CA LEU A 116 -2.62 -26.35 -7.23
C LEU A 116 -1.45 -27.19 -7.76
N LYS A 117 -1.20 -27.04 -9.06
CA LYS A 117 -0.12 -27.71 -9.78
C LYS A 117 0.79 -26.69 -10.43
N ASN A 118 1.96 -27.14 -10.87
CA ASN A 118 2.86 -26.34 -11.68
C ASN A 118 2.12 -25.74 -12.90
N GLY A 119 2.30 -24.44 -13.11
CA GLY A 119 1.65 -23.70 -14.19
C GLY A 119 0.30 -23.07 -13.84
N ASP A 120 -0.38 -23.53 -12.78
CA ASP A 120 -1.59 -22.86 -12.29
C ASP A 120 -1.25 -21.44 -11.79
N THR A 121 -2.25 -20.57 -11.70
CA THR A 121 -2.04 -19.17 -11.31
C THR A 121 -3.04 -18.73 -10.25
N VAL A 122 -2.55 -18.07 -9.20
CA VAL A 122 -3.38 -17.34 -8.24
C VAL A 122 -3.45 -15.88 -8.66
N ILE A 123 -4.66 -15.33 -8.68
CA ILE A 123 -4.93 -13.98 -9.15
C ILE A 123 -5.64 -13.22 -8.03
N LEU A 124 -5.07 -12.10 -7.60
CA LEU A 124 -5.69 -11.15 -6.67
C LEU A 124 -6.20 -9.94 -7.44
N LYS A 125 -7.51 -9.65 -7.35
CA LYS A 125 -8.14 -8.49 -7.99
C LYS A 125 -8.58 -7.47 -6.94
N GLY A 126 -8.77 -6.22 -7.38
CA GLY A 126 -9.22 -5.14 -6.50
C GLY A 126 -8.29 -4.95 -5.29
N VAL A 127 -6.98 -5.10 -5.50
CA VAL A 127 -6.00 -5.19 -4.41
C VAL A 127 -5.85 -3.83 -3.74
N GLU A 128 -6.04 -3.80 -2.42
CA GLU A 128 -5.84 -2.62 -1.58
C GLU A 128 -4.72 -2.90 -0.57
N ILE A 129 -3.79 -1.95 -0.44
CA ILE A 129 -2.61 -2.06 0.40
C ILE A 129 -2.40 -0.81 1.26
N THR A 130 -1.58 -0.93 2.30
CA THR A 130 -1.16 0.18 3.17
C THR A 130 0.32 0.04 3.54
N GLY A 131 1.07 1.14 3.62
CA GLY A 131 2.50 1.10 3.99
C GLY A 131 2.72 0.75 5.46
N ASP A 132 1.95 1.36 6.35
CA ASP A 132 1.79 1.00 7.76
C ASP A 132 0.28 0.93 8.11
N GLU A 133 -0.08 0.49 9.31
CA GLU A 133 -1.49 0.33 9.69
C GLU A 133 -2.32 1.63 9.66
N ASN A 134 -1.67 2.81 9.70
CA ASN A 134 -2.31 4.11 9.72
C ASN A 134 -2.14 4.90 8.41
N SER A 135 -1.52 4.29 7.41
CA SER A 135 -1.28 4.88 6.10
C SER A 135 -2.57 4.94 5.29
N GLU A 136 -2.62 5.88 4.35
CA GLU A 136 -3.67 5.89 3.33
C GLU A 136 -3.69 4.59 2.54
N VAL A 137 -4.89 4.16 2.16
CA VAL A 137 -5.09 2.96 1.35
C VAL A 137 -4.70 3.26 -0.10
N GLU A 138 -3.74 2.49 -0.62
CA GLU A 138 -3.33 2.53 -2.02
C GLU A 138 -3.94 1.34 -2.78
N LYS A 139 -4.36 1.57 -4.02
CA LYS A 139 -4.89 0.52 -4.90
C LYS A 139 -3.81 0.03 -5.85
N LEU A 140 -3.67 -1.29 -5.93
CA LEU A 140 -2.79 -1.94 -6.88
C LEU A 140 -3.57 -2.47 -8.09
N PRO A 141 -2.90 -2.62 -9.25
CA PRO A 141 -3.43 -3.44 -10.33
C PRO A 141 -3.61 -4.90 -9.87
N THR A 142 -4.28 -5.69 -10.71
CA THR A 142 -4.40 -7.14 -10.49
C THR A 142 -3.02 -7.78 -10.36
N LEU A 143 -2.83 -8.55 -9.28
CA LEU A 143 -1.62 -9.32 -9.04
C LEU A 143 -1.84 -10.77 -9.47
N SER A 144 -0.84 -11.35 -10.12
CA SER A 144 -0.88 -12.73 -10.61
C SER A 144 0.38 -13.47 -10.21
N PHE A 145 0.22 -14.59 -9.51
CA PHE A 145 1.30 -15.44 -9.02
C PHE A 145 1.19 -16.81 -9.68
N LYS A 146 2.16 -17.14 -10.55
CA LYS A 146 2.27 -18.45 -11.17
C LYS A 146 2.86 -19.44 -10.17
N ILE A 147 2.23 -20.61 -10.06
CA ILE A 147 2.71 -21.71 -9.23
C ILE A 147 3.83 -22.45 -9.96
N VAL A 148 4.96 -22.60 -9.29
CA VAL A 148 6.12 -23.38 -9.78
C VAL A 148 6.39 -24.58 -8.88
N GLU A 149 6.91 -25.65 -9.45
CA GLU A 149 7.48 -26.76 -8.68
C GLU A 149 8.93 -26.45 -8.33
N LYS A 150 9.36 -26.74 -7.08
CA LYS A 150 10.79 -26.76 -6.78
C LYS A 150 11.38 -27.99 -7.47
N GLU A 151 12.34 -27.79 -8.37
CA GLU A 151 13.16 -28.91 -8.80
C GLU A 151 13.84 -29.52 -7.56
N PRO A 152 13.81 -30.85 -7.38
CA PRO A 152 14.55 -31.47 -6.30
C PRO A 152 16.03 -31.13 -6.49
N GLN A 153 16.63 -30.46 -5.51
CA GLN A 153 18.07 -30.26 -5.49
C GLN A 153 18.72 -31.64 -5.46
N LYS A 154 19.37 -32.01 -6.57
CA LYS A 154 20.14 -33.24 -6.71
C LYS A 154 21.39 -33.22 -5.84
#